data_AF-A0A538GW48-F1
#
_entry.id   AF-A0A538GW48-F1
#
_cell.length_a   1.000
_cell.length_b   1.000
_cell.length_c   1.000
_cell.angle_alpha   90.00
_cell.angle_beta   90.00
_cell.angle_gamma   90.00
#
_symmetry.space_group_name_H-M   'P 1'
#
loop_
_entity.id
_entity.type
_entity.pdbx_description
1 polymer ?
#
loop_
_entity_poly.entity_id
_entity_poly.type
_entity_poly.pdbx_seq_one_letter_code
_entity_poly.pdbx_strand_id
1 'polypeptide(L)'
;NGIEYGLMQSYAEGFEIMEHSEFDLDAHEISGIWRNGSVVRSWLLELLHAAFETHGAKLEDIAPYVEDSGEGRWTINEALNENVPAPVIAASLFARFASRDDIKFSAKVAAALRNQFGGHAVKAVERAKAGPDPR
;
A
#
# COMPACT_ATOMS: atom_id res chain seq x y z
N ASN A 1 -13.82 8.00 -9.40
CA ASN A 1 -12.46 7.45 -9.58
C ASN A 1 -11.43 8.03 -8.62
N GLY A 2 -11.34 9.35 -8.38
CA GLY A 2 -10.37 9.86 -7.37
C GLY A 2 -10.61 9.35 -5.93
N ILE A 3 -11.87 9.26 -5.50
CA ILE A 3 -12.27 8.88 -4.13
C ILE A 3 -11.92 7.41 -3.82
N GLU A 4 -12.11 6.50 -4.77
CA GLU A 4 -11.85 5.06 -4.59
C GLU A 4 -10.37 4.76 -4.35
N TYR A 5 -9.43 5.65 -4.73
CA TYR A 5 -8.00 5.45 -4.41
C TYR A 5 -7.79 5.41 -2.91
N GLY A 6 -8.45 6.31 -2.16
CA GLY A 6 -8.40 6.30 -0.69
C GLY A 6 -9.04 5.06 -0.08
N LEU A 7 -10.17 4.60 -0.64
CA LEU A 7 -10.85 3.40 -0.16
C LEU A 7 -10.03 2.13 -0.39
N MET A 8 -9.52 1.94 -1.62
CA MET A 8 -8.66 0.81 -1.95
C MET A 8 -7.39 0.80 -1.10
N GLN A 9 -6.76 1.96 -0.92
CA GLN A 9 -5.55 2.07 -0.11
C GLN A 9 -5.84 1.74 1.36
N SER A 10 -6.96 2.22 1.91
CA SER A 10 -7.34 1.91 3.29
C SER A 10 -7.59 0.42 3.51
N TYR A 11 -8.15 -0.29 2.52
CA TYR A 11 -8.24 -1.75 2.58
C TYR A 11 -6.86 -2.40 2.54
N ALA A 12 -6.02 -2.02 1.56
CA ALA A 12 -4.68 -2.60 1.40
C ALA A 12 -3.85 -2.47 2.67
N GLU A 13 -3.82 -1.28 3.28
CA GLU A 13 -3.11 -1.05 4.56
C GLU A 13 -3.70 -1.87 5.71
N GLY A 14 -5.04 -1.99 5.77
CA GLY A 14 -5.69 -2.82 6.79
C GLY A 14 -5.34 -4.30 6.67
N PHE A 15 -5.34 -4.85 5.45
CA PHE A 15 -4.94 -6.24 5.21
C PHE A 15 -3.45 -6.46 5.46
N GLU A 16 -2.57 -5.51 5.10
CA GLU A 16 -1.13 -5.56 5.41
C GLU A 16 -0.87 -5.63 6.91
N ILE A 17 -1.62 -4.85 7.71
CA ILE A 17 -1.52 -4.89 9.18
C ILE A 17 -1.94 -6.26 9.72
N MET A 18 -3.03 -6.83 9.18
CA MET A 18 -3.50 -8.16 9.58
C MET A 18 -2.49 -9.26 9.18
N GLU A 19 -1.87 -9.13 8.01
CA GLU A 19 -0.84 -10.04 7.52
C GLU A 19 0.38 -10.08 8.44
N HIS A 20 0.76 -8.93 9.02
CA HIS A 20 1.87 -8.82 9.97
C HIS A 20 1.49 -9.11 11.42
N SER A 21 0.23 -9.49 11.68
CA SER A 21 -0.22 -9.81 13.04
C SER A 21 0.30 -11.18 13.51
N GLU A 22 0.23 -11.43 14.81
CA GLU A 22 0.60 -12.73 15.40
C GLU A 22 -0.43 -13.84 15.13
N PHE A 23 -1.57 -13.50 14.52
CA PHE A 23 -2.68 -14.41 14.29
C PHE A 23 -2.62 -15.01 12.89
N ASP A 24 -2.99 -16.29 12.78
CA ASP A 24 -3.14 -16.97 11.49
C ASP A 24 -4.52 -16.63 10.90
N LEU A 25 -4.58 -15.50 10.20
CA LEU A 25 -5.80 -14.93 9.65
C LEU A 25 -5.95 -15.24 8.15
N ASP A 26 -7.14 -15.71 7.76
CA ASP A 26 -7.50 -15.89 6.35
C ASP A 26 -8.19 -14.62 5.79
N ALA A 27 -7.49 -13.92 4.89
CA ALA A 27 -8.00 -12.71 4.25
C ALA A 27 -9.26 -12.95 3.39
N HIS A 28 -9.41 -14.14 2.80
CA HIS A 28 -10.61 -14.52 2.06
C HIS A 28 -11.81 -14.68 3.00
N GLU A 29 -11.62 -15.32 4.16
CA GLU A 29 -12.69 -15.46 5.16
C GLU A 29 -13.08 -14.11 5.75
N ILE A 30 -12.10 -13.28 6.14
CA ILE A 30 -12.33 -11.94 6.69
C ILE A 30 -13.12 -11.06 5.72
N SER A 31 -12.67 -10.99 4.46
CA SER A 31 -13.39 -10.22 3.43
C SER A 31 -14.81 -10.76 3.22
N GLY A 32 -15.01 -12.08 3.33
CA GLY A 32 -16.31 -12.73 3.26
C GLY A 32 -17.27 -12.31 4.39
N ILE A 33 -16.78 -12.28 5.63
CA ILE A 33 -17.55 -11.85 6.80
C ILE A 33 -17.96 -10.38 6.66
N TRP A 34 -17.03 -9.51 6.26
CA TRP A 34 -17.30 -8.07 6.13
C TRP A 34 -18.33 -7.71 5.04
N ARG A 35 -18.66 -8.62 4.12
CA ARG A 35 -19.77 -8.40 3.18
C ARG A 35 -21.15 -8.40 3.87
N ASN A 36 -21.25 -8.96 5.07
CA ASN A 36 -22.52 -9.15 5.76
C ASN A 36 -22.57 -8.37 7.09
N GLY A 37 -23.44 -7.36 7.17
CA GLY A 37 -23.69 -6.61 8.41
C GLY A 37 -22.59 -5.62 8.83
N SER A 38 -21.45 -5.59 8.13
CA SER A 38 -20.37 -4.63 8.42
C SER A 38 -20.66 -3.24 7.86
N VAL A 39 -20.13 -2.22 8.55
CA VAL A 39 -20.16 -0.82 8.09
C VAL A 39 -19.31 -0.62 6.84
N VAL A 40 -18.21 -1.37 6.70
CA VAL A 40 -17.30 -1.26 5.55
C VAL A 40 -17.79 -2.03 4.32
N ARG A 41 -18.96 -2.68 4.36
CA ARG A 41 -19.46 -3.39 3.17
C ARG A 41 -19.54 -2.44 1.97
N SER A 42 -19.07 -2.90 0.83
CA SER A 42 -19.04 -2.11 -0.40
C SER A 42 -18.84 -3.02 -1.59
N TRP A 43 -19.17 -2.53 -2.78
CA TRP A 43 -18.86 -3.25 -4.01
C TRP A 43 -17.36 -3.48 -4.19
N LEU A 44 -16.50 -2.54 -3.76
CA LEU A 44 -15.04 -2.74 -3.75
C LEU A 44 -14.61 -3.91 -2.87
N LEU A 45 -15.24 -4.10 -1.72
CA LEU A 45 -14.99 -5.26 -0.85
C LEU A 45 -15.44 -6.57 -1.50
N GLU A 46 -16.55 -6.56 -2.24
CA GLU A 46 -17.00 -7.73 -3.01
C GLU A 46 -15.98 -8.12 -4.08
N LEU A 47 -15.41 -7.14 -4.78
CA LEU A 47 -14.35 -7.37 -5.76
C LEU A 47 -13.07 -7.91 -5.10
N LEU A 48 -12.68 -7.36 -3.96
CA LEU A 48 -11.52 -7.84 -3.21
C LEU A 48 -11.70 -9.29 -2.75
N HIS A 49 -12.89 -9.64 -2.26
CA HIS A 49 -13.20 -11.01 -1.89
C HIS A 49 -13.09 -11.98 -3.09
N ALA A 50 -13.63 -11.60 -4.25
CA ALA A 50 -13.50 -12.39 -5.49
C ALA A 50 -12.04 -12.53 -5.95
N ALA A 51 -11.22 -11.50 -5.74
CA ALA A 51 -9.78 -11.56 -6.03
C ALA A 51 -9.10 -12.60 -5.12
N PHE A 52 -9.38 -12.61 -3.81
CA PHE A 52 -8.85 -13.64 -2.91
C PHE A 52 -9.35 -15.05 -3.25
N GLU A 53 -10.59 -15.21 -3.72
CA GLU A 53 -11.11 -16.50 -4.19
C GLU A 53 -10.34 -17.00 -5.42
N THR A 54 -9.96 -16.09 -6.33
CA THR A 54 -9.28 -16.43 -7.59
C THR A 54 -7.78 -16.66 -7.41
N HIS A 55 -7.12 -15.81 -6.61
CA HIS A 55 -5.66 -15.72 -6.50
C HIS A 55 -5.11 -16.28 -5.17
N GLY A 56 -5.99 -16.76 -4.30
CA GLY A 56 -5.67 -17.20 -2.94
C GLY A 56 -5.59 -16.04 -1.94
N ALA A 57 -5.70 -16.37 -0.65
CA ALA A 57 -5.75 -15.37 0.43
C ALA A 57 -4.48 -14.48 0.54
N LYS A 58 -3.36 -14.92 -0.04
CA LYS A 58 -2.09 -14.18 -0.07
C LYS A 58 -1.79 -13.49 -1.41
N LEU A 59 -2.66 -13.66 -2.42
CA LEU A 59 -2.49 -13.08 -3.76
C LEU A 59 -1.11 -13.38 -4.40
N GLU A 60 -0.62 -14.61 -4.24
CA GLU A 60 0.78 -14.98 -4.50
C GLU A 60 1.22 -14.80 -5.96
N ASP A 61 0.27 -14.79 -6.90
CA ASP A 61 0.49 -14.61 -8.33
C ASP A 61 0.34 -13.15 -8.80
N ILE A 62 0.08 -12.20 -7.89
CA ILE A 62 -0.05 -10.77 -8.17
C ILE A 62 1.23 -10.04 -7.76
N ALA A 63 1.84 -9.29 -8.69
CA ALA A 63 2.98 -8.44 -8.38
C ALA A 63 2.57 -7.26 -7.48
N PRO A 64 3.41 -6.81 -6.53
CA PRO A 64 3.14 -5.68 -5.64
C PRO A 64 3.32 -4.33 -6.35
N TYR A 65 2.67 -4.16 -7.49
CA TYR A 65 2.78 -3.01 -8.39
C TYR A 65 1.38 -2.52 -8.76
N VAL A 66 1.15 -1.21 -8.60
CA VAL A 66 -0.18 -0.62 -8.80
C VAL A 66 -0.12 0.46 -9.87
N GLU A 67 -0.80 0.26 -11.00
CA GLU A 67 -0.95 1.27 -12.05
C GLU A 67 -1.90 2.41 -11.65
N ASP A 68 -1.80 3.55 -12.34
CA ASP A 68 -2.76 4.64 -12.23
C ASP A 68 -3.17 5.08 -13.64
N SER A 69 -4.47 5.10 -13.89
CA SER A 69 -5.07 5.58 -15.14
C SER A 69 -5.10 7.12 -15.22
N GLY A 70 -4.61 7.81 -14.20
CA GLY A 70 -4.43 9.27 -14.14
C GLY A 70 -5.52 10.02 -13.36
N GLU A 71 -6.66 9.41 -13.03
CA GLU A 71 -7.77 10.09 -12.34
C GLU A 71 -7.41 10.51 -10.92
N GLY A 72 -6.55 9.74 -10.23
CA GLY A 72 -6.01 10.15 -8.93
C GLY A 72 -5.16 11.42 -9.03
N ARG A 73 -4.31 11.52 -10.07
CA ARG A 73 -3.50 12.72 -10.34
C ARG A 73 -4.38 13.92 -10.67
N TRP A 74 -5.35 13.74 -11.56
CA TRP A 74 -6.29 14.79 -11.92
C TRP A 74 -7.05 15.31 -10.70
N THR A 75 -7.52 14.40 -9.83
CA THR A 75 -8.24 14.76 -8.60
C THR A 75 -7.39 15.61 -7.65
N ILE A 76 -6.10 15.28 -7.49
CA ILE A 76 -5.19 16.05 -6.64
C ILE A 76 -4.84 17.40 -7.26
N ASN A 77 -4.63 17.46 -8.58
CA ASN A 77 -4.42 18.73 -9.27
C ASN A 77 -5.61 19.67 -9.10
N GLU A 78 -6.83 19.14 -9.22
CA GLU A 78 -8.04 19.94 -9.04
C GLU A 78 -8.21 20.42 -7.59
N ALA A 79 -7.94 19.54 -6.61
CA ALA A 79 -7.96 19.92 -5.20
C ALA A 79 -6.97 21.07 -4.90
N LEU A 80 -5.79 21.09 -5.54
CA LEU A 80 -4.83 22.18 -5.42
C LEU A 80 -5.35 23.47 -6.06
N ASN A 81 -5.93 23.40 -7.26
CA ASN A 81 -6.50 24.57 -7.95
C ASN A 81 -7.62 25.23 -7.13
N GLU A 82 -8.45 24.41 -6.49
CA GLU A 82 -9.58 24.85 -5.67
C GLU A 82 -9.19 25.17 -4.21
N ASN A 83 -7.91 25.03 -3.84
CA ASN A 83 -7.42 25.20 -2.47
C ASN A 83 -8.14 24.30 -1.44
N VAL A 84 -8.51 23.08 -1.83
CA VAL A 84 -9.22 22.10 -1.00
C VAL A 84 -8.24 21.02 -0.49
N PRO A 85 -8.19 20.75 0.82
CA PRO A 85 -7.34 19.69 1.35
C PRO A 85 -7.87 18.29 0.99
N ALA A 86 -7.05 17.48 0.32
CA ALA A 86 -7.35 16.09 -0.04
C ALA A 86 -6.30 15.08 0.47
N PRO A 87 -6.00 15.04 1.79
CA PRO A 87 -4.85 14.31 2.33
C PRO A 87 -4.92 12.80 2.10
N VAL A 88 -6.09 12.18 2.25
CA VAL A 88 -6.26 10.72 2.07
C VAL A 88 -6.00 10.31 0.62
N ILE A 89 -6.58 11.04 -0.34
CA ILE A 89 -6.40 10.75 -1.76
C ILE A 89 -4.94 11.00 -2.15
N ALA A 90 -4.31 12.06 -1.64
CA ALA A 90 -2.91 12.37 -1.93
C ALA A 90 -1.98 11.26 -1.42
N ALA A 91 -2.18 10.81 -0.18
CA ALA A 91 -1.42 9.71 0.41
C ALA A 91 -1.59 8.41 -0.39
N SER A 92 -2.83 8.07 -0.79
CA SER A 92 -3.09 6.88 -1.60
C SER A 92 -2.40 6.91 -2.96
N LEU A 93 -2.30 8.08 -3.59
CA LEU A 93 -1.57 8.24 -4.84
C LEU A 93 -0.05 8.07 -4.65
N PHE A 94 0.50 8.61 -3.56
CA PHE A 94 1.92 8.43 -3.25
C PHE A 94 2.28 7.00 -2.88
N ALA A 95 1.39 6.27 -2.21
CA ALA A 95 1.58 4.83 -1.97
C ALA A 95 1.71 4.05 -3.29
N ARG A 96 0.89 4.39 -4.30
CA ARG A 96 1.04 3.81 -5.65
C ARG A 96 2.36 4.18 -6.31
N PHE A 97 2.86 5.40 -6.16
CA PHE A 97 4.18 5.73 -6.71
C PHE A 97 5.29 4.94 -6.02
N ALA A 98 5.18 4.76 -4.70
CA ALA A 98 6.14 4.00 -3.92
C ALA A 98 6.16 2.50 -4.28
N SER A 99 5.05 1.92 -4.76
CA SER A 99 5.01 0.52 -5.20
C SER A 99 5.71 0.29 -6.55
N ARG A 100 6.03 1.35 -7.30
CA ARG A 100 6.74 1.26 -8.59
C ARG A 100 8.25 1.51 -8.46
N ASP A 101 8.68 2.06 -7.33
CA ASP A 101 10.06 2.46 -7.13
C ASP A 101 10.85 1.38 -6.41
N ASP A 102 11.43 0.47 -7.20
CA ASP A 102 12.36 -0.57 -6.72
C ASP A 102 13.61 0.02 -6.05
N ILE A 103 13.98 1.26 -6.36
CA ILE A 103 15.21 1.90 -5.87
C ILE A 103 14.89 3.27 -5.28
N LYS A 104 14.41 3.27 -4.04
CA LYS A 104 14.10 4.48 -3.26
C LYS A 104 15.35 5.34 -3.02
N PHE A 105 15.69 6.22 -3.95
CA PHE A 105 16.84 7.13 -3.85
C PHE A 105 16.72 8.05 -2.63
N SER A 106 15.50 8.49 -2.32
CA SER A 106 15.20 9.25 -1.10
C SER A 106 15.64 8.52 0.17
N ALA A 107 15.44 7.21 0.25
CA ALA A 107 15.90 6.39 1.39
C ALA A 107 17.43 6.31 1.45
N LYS A 108 18.12 6.26 0.30
CA LYS A 108 19.60 6.32 0.25
C LYS A 108 20.12 7.66 0.76
N VAL A 109 19.53 8.77 0.32
CA VAL A 109 19.87 10.11 0.80
C VAL A 109 19.63 10.23 2.30
N ALA A 110 18.49 9.76 2.80
CA ALA A 110 18.18 9.77 4.23
C ALA A 110 19.18 8.92 5.04
N ALA A 111 19.52 7.72 4.57
CA ALA A 111 20.52 6.86 5.21
C ALA A 111 21.91 7.52 5.24
N ALA A 112 22.31 8.16 4.14
CA ALA A 112 23.56 8.91 4.07
C ALA A 112 23.59 10.08 5.06
N LEU A 113 22.50 10.87 5.15
CA LEU A 113 22.41 11.98 6.11
C LEU A 113 22.46 11.50 7.57
N ARG A 114 21.75 10.42 7.89
CA ARG A 114 21.78 9.79 9.22
C ARG A 114 23.19 9.30 9.58
N ASN A 115 23.93 8.81 8.60
CA ASN A 115 25.33 8.41 8.79
C ASN A 115 26.23 9.63 9.02
N GLN A 116 26.11 10.67 8.18
CA GLN A 116 26.99 11.84 8.25
C GLN A 116 26.77 12.68 9.53
N PHE A 117 25.52 12.89 9.94
CA PHE A 117 25.22 13.71 11.12
C PHE A 117 25.18 12.90 12.43
N GLY A 118 24.66 11.67 12.38
CA GLY A 118 24.38 10.86 13.58
C GLY A 118 25.25 9.62 13.75
N GLY A 119 26.19 9.34 12.84
CA GLY A 119 27.06 8.17 12.90
C GLY A 119 26.33 6.82 12.69
N HIS A 120 25.07 6.83 12.25
CA HIS A 120 24.30 5.60 12.03
C HIS A 120 24.92 4.73 10.92
N ALA A 121 24.95 3.41 11.09
CA ALA A 121 25.48 2.50 10.09
C ALA A 121 24.64 2.47 8.79
N VAL A 122 25.32 2.44 7.65
CA VAL A 122 24.70 2.26 6.32
C VAL A 122 24.88 0.81 5.87
N LYS A 123 23.83 0.20 5.32
CA LYS A 123 23.91 -1.15 4.73
C LYS A 123 24.41 -1.06 3.28
N ALA A 124 25.32 -1.95 2.90
CA ALA A 124 25.75 -2.10 1.50
C ALA A 124 24.57 -2.59 0.63
N VAL A 125 24.52 -2.17 -0.64
CA VAL A 125 23.43 -2.47 -1.58
C VAL A 125 23.17 -3.98 -1.70
N GLU A 126 24.23 -4.79 -1.75
CA GLU A 126 24.11 -6.25 -1.81
C GLU A 126 23.49 -6.87 -0.55
N ARG A 127 23.75 -6.31 0.64
CA ARG A 127 23.08 -6.74 1.88
C ARG A 127 21.65 -6.22 2.00
N ALA A 128 21.30 -5.14 1.31
CA ALA A 128 19.94 -4.61 1.30
C ALA A 128 19.01 -5.43 0.39
N LYS A 129 19.54 -6.00 -0.70
CA LYS A 129 18.80 -6.91 -1.60
C LYS A 129 18.58 -8.31 -1.03
N ALA A 130 19.41 -8.73 -0.06
CA ALA A 130 19.35 -10.07 0.53
C ALA A 130 18.16 -10.30 1.50
N GLY A 131 17.30 -9.30 1.73
CA GLY A 131 16.20 -9.37 2.69
C GLY A 131 16.66 -9.43 4.17
N PRO A 132 15.75 -9.36 5.15
CA PRO A 132 16.08 -9.69 6.53
C PRO A 132 16.49 -11.16 6.63
N ASP A 133 17.48 -11.47 7.48
CA ASP A 133 17.83 -12.85 7.83
C ASP A 133 16.56 -13.49 8.44
N PRO A 134 16.06 -14.63 7.91
CA PRO A 134 14.84 -15.29 8.41
C PRO A 134 15.05 -16.01 9.75
N ARG A 135 16.01 -15.56 10.58
CA ARG A 135 16.33 -16.11 11.89
C ARG A 135 15.99 -15.14 13.01
#